data_AF-A0A7X8Z318-F1
#
_entry.id   AF-A0A7X8Z318-F1
#
_cell.length_a   1.000
_cell.length_b   1.000
_cell.length_c   1.000
_cell.angle_alpha   90.00
_cell.angle_beta   90.00
_cell.angle_gamma   90.00
#
_symmetry.space_group_name_H-M   'P 1'
#
loop_
_entity.id
_entity.type
_entity.pdbx_description
1 polymer ?
#
loop_
_entity_poly.entity_id
_entity_poly.type
_entity_poly.pdbx_seq_one_letter_code
_entity_poly.pdbx_strand_id
1 'polypeptide(L)'
;MTGTVQSYIPSVLSGIIQADNGERLRFELGPCLIDLHGGDIVEFERSGNGRAVAVNVVLRLRGVDLLNERNRALVNEFHHTVHIEA
;
A
#
# COMPACT_ATOMS: atom_id res chain seq x y z
N MET A 1 3.89 -4.47 13.30
CA MET A 1 2.47 -4.72 12.94
C MET A 1 2.36 -4.74 11.43
N THR A 2 1.35 -5.39 10.89
CA THR A 2 1.05 -5.47 9.45
C THR A 2 -0.33 -4.87 9.17
N GLY A 3 -0.51 -4.39 7.95
CA GLY A 3 -1.78 -3.88 7.49
C GLY A 3 -1.73 -3.43 6.03
N THR A 4 -2.88 -2.99 5.56
CA THR A 4 -3.07 -2.53 4.19
C THR A 4 -3.18 -1.02 4.16
N VAL A 5 -2.46 -0.36 3.25
CA VAL A 5 -2.64 1.06 2.95
C VAL A 5 -4.05 1.25 2.39
N GLN A 6 -4.89 1.94 3.14
CA GLN A 6 -6.26 2.19 2.72
C GLN A 6 -6.35 3.42 1.82
N SER A 7 -5.58 4.46 2.16
CA SER A 7 -5.48 5.67 1.37
C SER A 7 -4.12 6.33 1.59
N TYR A 8 -3.60 6.97 0.55
CA TYR A 8 -2.39 7.77 0.60
C TYR A 8 -2.58 9.01 -0.27
N ILE A 9 -2.18 10.17 0.26
CA ILE A 9 -2.25 11.46 -0.42
C ILE A 9 -0.82 11.96 -0.64
N PRO A 10 -0.25 11.76 -1.85
CA PRO A 10 1.15 12.11 -2.12
C PRO A 10 1.50 13.58 -1.90
N SER A 11 0.55 14.50 -2.13
CA SER A 11 0.79 15.95 -1.99
C SER A 11 1.07 16.39 -0.55
N VAL A 12 0.65 15.62 0.46
CA VAL A 12 0.87 15.90 1.88
C VAL A 12 1.60 14.77 2.60
N LEU A 13 2.09 13.76 1.86
CA LEU A 13 2.84 12.61 2.35
C LEU A 13 2.15 11.89 3.52
N SER A 14 0.82 11.85 3.54
CA SER A 14 0.04 11.28 4.64
C SER A 14 -1.02 10.33 4.14
N GLY A 15 -1.36 9.33 4.96
CA GLY A 15 -2.34 8.33 4.62
C GLY A 15 -2.90 7.60 5.83
N ILE A 16 -3.70 6.57 5.54
CA ILE A 16 -4.31 5.69 6.52
C ILE A 16 -3.93 4.25 6.22
N ILE A 17 -3.49 3.52 7.24
CA ILE A 17 -3.31 2.08 7.22
C ILE A 17 -4.46 1.44 7.99
N GLN A 18 -5.09 0.43 7.37
CA GLN A 18 -5.98 -0.50 8.04
C GLN A 18 -5.11 -1.66 8.55
N ALA A 19 -4.87 -1.69 9.85
CA ALA A 19 -4.13 -2.76 10.49
C ALA A 19 -4.94 -4.07 10.48
N ASP A 20 -4.25 -5.22 10.50
CA ASP A 20 -4.89 -6.55 10.47
C ASP A 20 -5.81 -6.81 11.66
N ASN A 21 -5.56 -6.11 12.78
CA ASN A 21 -6.41 -6.16 13.98
C ASN A 21 -7.68 -5.30 13.88
N GLY A 22 -7.93 -4.64 12.74
CA GLY A 22 -9.08 -3.77 12.51
C GLY A 22 -8.87 -2.29 12.88
N GLU A 23 -7.74 -1.91 13.49
CA GLU A 23 -7.45 -0.50 13.83
C GLU A 23 -7.10 0.31 12.58
N ARG A 24 -7.51 1.59 12.54
CA ARG A 24 -7.16 2.54 11.49
C ARG A 24 -6.14 3.53 12.03
N LEU A 25 -4.96 3.53 11.44
CA LEU A 25 -3.80 4.29 11.91
C LEU A 25 -3.40 5.32 10.86
N ARG A 26 -3.21 6.57 11.27
CA ARG A 26 -2.65 7.62 10.40
C ARG A 26 -1.13 7.43 10.29
N PHE A 27 -0.56 7.66 9.12
CA PHE A 27 0.90 7.76 8.96
C PHE A 27 1.28 9.02 8.20
N GLU A 28 2.55 9.40 8.35
CA GLU A 28 3.19 10.48 7.60
C GLU A 28 4.57 9.97 7.14
N LEU A 29 4.89 10.16 5.87
CA LEU A 29 6.15 9.74 5.27
C LEU A 29 7.11 10.92 5.20
N GLY A 30 8.40 10.60 5.30
CA GLY A 30 9.47 11.55 5.02
C GLY A 30 9.64 11.80 3.51
N PRO A 31 10.39 12.85 3.13
CA PRO A 31 10.61 13.23 1.74
C PRO A 31 11.46 12.25 0.90
N CYS A 32 12.09 11.24 1.51
CA CYS A 32 12.75 10.14 0.81
C CYS A 32 11.72 9.02 0.58
N LEU A 33 11.07 9.04 -0.59
CA LEU A 33 9.74 8.45 -0.75
C LEU A 33 9.75 6.97 -1.15
N ILE A 34 9.17 6.15 -0.28
CA ILE A 34 8.49 4.92 -0.67
C ILE A 34 7.20 5.35 -1.39
N ASP A 35 7.05 4.93 -2.64
CA ASP A 35 5.85 5.14 -3.44
C ASP A 35 4.76 4.15 -3.00
N LEU A 36 3.88 4.60 -2.09
CA LEU A 36 2.76 3.83 -1.57
C LEU A 36 1.48 4.08 -2.36
N HIS A 37 0.69 3.03 -2.52
CA HIS A 37 -0.62 3.05 -3.18
C HIS A 37 -1.67 2.38 -2.31
N GLY A 38 -2.94 2.69 -2.57
CA GLY A 38 -4.04 1.97 -1.95
C GLY A 38 -3.97 0.47 -2.28
N GLY A 39 -4.10 -0.37 -1.26
CA GLY A 39 -3.99 -1.83 -1.38
C GLY A 39 -2.59 -2.38 -1.12
N ASP A 40 -1.57 -1.54 -0.97
CA ASP A 40 -0.22 -1.99 -0.61
C ASP A 40 -0.21 -2.58 0.81
N ILE A 41 0.57 -3.64 1.00
CA ILE A 41 0.80 -4.27 2.29
C ILE A 41 2.08 -3.70 2.90
N VAL A 42 1.95 -3.20 4.13
CA VAL A 42 3.02 -2.52 4.85
C VAL A 42 3.25 -3.15 6.22
N GLU A 43 4.50 -3.09 6.65
CA GLU A 43 4.90 -3.30 8.05
C GLU A 43 5.14 -1.94 8.70
N PHE A 44 4.72 -1.79 9.96
CA PHE A 44 4.84 -0.54 10.70
C PHE A 44 4.84 -0.77 12.21
N GLU A 45 5.20 0.25 12.97
CA GLU A 45 5.08 0.30 14.42
C GLU A 45 3.95 1.24 14.84
N ARG A 46 3.18 0.86 15.85
CA ARG A 46 2.18 1.76 16.45
C ARG A 46 2.88 2.71 17.40
N SER A 47 2.61 4.01 17.28
CA SER A 47 3.17 5.02 18.17
C SER A 47 2.75 4.76 19.63
N GLY A 48 3.72 4.79 20.54
CA GLY A 48 3.49 4.54 21.97
C GLY A 48 2.82 5.68 22.73
N ASN A 49 2.56 6.83 22.08
CA ASN A 49 2.00 8.04 22.71
C ASN A 49 0.46 8.01 22.87
N GLY A 50 -0.17 6.84 22.71
CA GLY A 50 -1.63 6.67 22.80
C GLY A 50 -2.41 7.17 21.59
N ARG A 51 -1.76 7.78 20.59
CA ARG A 51 -2.41 8.18 19.34
C ARG A 51 -2.45 7.01 18.36
N ALA A 52 -3.51 6.95 17.56
CA ALA A 52 -3.67 6.00 16.47
C ALA A 52 -2.77 6.39 15.28
N VAL A 53 -1.45 6.33 15.47
CA VAL A 53 -0.44 6.72 14.49
C VAL A 53 0.51 5.56 14.22
N ALA A 54 0.76 5.27 12.95
CA ALA A 54 1.77 4.34 12.49
C ALA A 54 3.08 5.09 12.17
N VAL A 55 4.20 4.52 12.58
CA VAL A 55 5.57 5.02 12.35
C VAL A 55 6.42 3.90 11.76
N ASN A 56 7.60 4.25 11.23
CA ASN A 56 8.53 3.29 10.62
C ASN A 56 7.83 2.41 9.56
N VAL A 57 7.03 3.05 8.69
CA VAL A 57 6.26 2.35 7.66
C VAL A 57 7.19 1.85 6.55
N VAL A 58 7.13 0.55 6.27
CA VAL A 58 7.93 -0.13 5.26
C VAL A 58 7.00 -0.89 4.32
N LEU A 59 7.16 -0.67 3.02
CA LEU A 59 6.46 -1.43 1.98
C LEU A 59 6.96 -2.87 1.97
N ARG A 60 6.03 -3.83 2.02
CA ARG A 60 6.33 -5.26 1.94
C ARG A 60 5.92 -5.86 0.61
N LEU A 61 4.73 -5.50 0.14
CA LEU A 61 4.18 -6.01 -1.10
C LEU A 61 3.26 -4.98 -1.74
N ARG A 62 3.37 -4.78 -3.05
CA ARG A 62 2.45 -3.88 -3.75
C ARG A 62 1.10 -4.54 -3.97
N GLY A 63 0.03 -3.78 -3.80
CA GLY A 63 -1.33 -4.25 -4.04
C GLY A 63 -1.53 -4.71 -5.49
N VAL A 64 -0.86 -4.06 -6.45
CA VAL A 64 -0.88 -4.45 -7.86
C VAL A 64 -0.27 -5.82 -8.11
N ASP A 65 0.81 -6.18 -7.40
CA ASP A 65 1.47 -7.48 -7.54
C ASP A 65 0.53 -8.59 -7.05
N LEU A 66 -0.15 -8.36 -5.91
CA LEU A 66 -1.18 -9.27 -5.40
C LEU A 66 -2.34 -9.46 -6.39
N LEU A 67 -2.81 -8.37 -7.00
CA LEU A 67 -3.89 -8.43 -7.98
C LEU A 67 -3.44 -9.17 -9.25
N ASN A 68 -2.22 -8.96 -9.70
CA ASN A 68 -1.64 -9.62 -10.86
C ASN A 68 -1.46 -11.12 -10.62
N GLU A 69 -0.98 -11.51 -9.45
CA GLU A 69 -0.86 -12.93 -9.09
C GLU A 69 -2.23 -13.62 -9.02
N ARG A 70 -3.21 -12.97 -8.36
CA ARG A 70 -4.55 -13.52 -8.21
C ARG A 70 -5.31 -13.64 -9.54
N ASN A 71 -5.12 -12.68 -10.43
CA ASN A 71 -5.81 -12.60 -11.71
C ASN A 71 -4.90 -12.94 -12.90
N ARG A 72 -3.83 -13.72 -12.66
CA ARG A 72 -2.78 -13.99 -13.65
C ARG A 72 -3.32 -14.48 -15.00
N ALA A 73 -4.37 -15.29 -14.99
CA ALA A 73 -5.02 -15.77 -16.21
C ALA A 73 -5.59 -14.63 -17.06
N LEU A 74 -6.31 -13.68 -16.43
CA LEU A 74 -6.89 -12.51 -17.09
C LEU A 74 -5.81 -11.52 -17.54
N VAL A 75 -4.77 -11.33 -16.73
CA VAL A 75 -3.62 -10.47 -17.07
C VAL A 75 -2.89 -11.01 -18.30
N ASN A 76 -2.68 -12.33 -18.35
CA ASN A 76 -2.06 -12.98 -19.51
C ASN A 76 -2.94 -12.83 -20.77
N GLU A 77 -4.26 -13.03 -20.66
CA GLU A 77 -5.18 -12.84 -21.79
C GLU A 77 -5.16 -11.40 -22.31
N PHE A 78 -5.15 -10.40 -21.42
CA PHE A 78 -5.05 -8.99 -21.80
C PHE A 78 -3.72 -8.70 -22.54
N HIS A 79 -2.59 -9.19 -22.03
CA HIS A 79 -1.29 -9.03 -22.68
C HIS A 79 -1.21 -9.71 -24.05
N HIS A 80 -1.93 -10.82 -24.27
CA HIS A 80 -1.99 -11.48 -25.57
C HIS A 80 -2.93 -10.78 -26.57
N THR A 81 -3.88 -9.98 -26.08
CA THR A 81 -4.91 -9.35 -26.91
C THR A 81 -4.54 -7.92 -27.30
N VAL A 82 -3.80 -7.20 -26.44
CA VAL A 82 -3.42 -5.81 -26.69
C VAL A 82 -2.01 -5.72 -27.24
N HIS A 83 -1.90 -5.69 -28.57
CA HIS A 83 -0.70 -5.18 -29.25
C HIS A 83 -0.85 -3.66 -29.40
N ILE A 84 -0.10 -2.90 -28.60
CA ILE A 84 0.07 -1.46 -28.85
C ILE A 84 1.15 -1.36 -29.93
N GLU A 85 0.74 -1.14 -31.18
CA GLU A 85 1.66 -0.72 -32.22
C GLU A 85 2.15 0.69 -31.88
N ALA A 86 3.47 0.84 -31.78
CA ALA A 86 4.17 2.09 -31.52
C ALA A 86 4.29 2.95 -32.78
#